data_AF-A0A5T2FYE1-F1
#
_entry.id   AF-A0A5T2FYE1-F1
#
_cell.length_a   1.000
_cell.length_b   1.000
_cell.length_c   1.000
_cell.angle_alpha   90.00
_cell.angle_beta   90.00
_cell.angle_gamma   90.00
#
_symmetry.space_group_name_H-M   'P 1'
#
loop_
_entity.id
_entity.type
_entity.pdbx_description
1 polymer ?
#
loop_
_entity_poly.entity_id
_entity_poly.type
_entity_poly.pdbx_seq_one_letter_code
_entity_poly.pdbx_strand_id
1 'polypeptide(L)'
;TTATKAEAEQWIKELNLPDSCLKASGSGYVVLVDTGPLSKMVSDLNGIGSGSALELDNAKYQAWQSGFKAQEENLKTTLQTLTQKYSNANSLYDNLVKVLSSTISSSLETAKSFLQG
;
A
#
# COMPACT_ATOMS: atom_id res chain seq x y z
N THR A 1 15.60 -4.76 7.57
CA THR A 1 16.33 -4.97 6.30
C THR A 1 16.08 -3.76 5.42
N THR A 2 17.09 -3.27 4.70
CA THR A 2 16.99 -2.08 3.82
C THR A 2 17.19 -2.51 2.38
N ALA A 3 16.59 -1.78 1.42
CA ALA A 3 16.75 -2.03 -0.01
C ALA A 3 17.58 -0.94 -0.69
N THR A 4 17.96 -1.15 -1.95
CA THR A 4 18.48 -0.07 -2.79
C THR A 4 17.39 0.97 -3.07
N LYS A 5 17.77 2.18 -3.48
CA LYS A 5 16.81 3.23 -3.82
C LYS A 5 15.87 2.80 -4.96
N ALA A 6 16.42 2.20 -6.00
CA ALA A 6 15.66 1.77 -7.17
C ALA A 6 14.61 0.71 -6.82
N GLU A 7 14.97 -0.29 -6.02
CA GLU A 7 14.03 -1.31 -5.53
C GLU A 7 12.93 -0.69 -4.66
N ALA A 8 13.29 0.23 -3.77
CA ALA A 8 12.31 0.88 -2.91
C ALA A 8 11.34 1.77 -3.71
N GLU A 9 11.82 2.51 -4.71
CA GLU A 9 10.99 3.30 -5.63
C GLU A 9 10.07 2.42 -6.49
N GLN A 10 10.53 1.23 -6.88
CA GLN A 10 9.69 0.25 -7.56
C GLN A 10 8.53 -0.17 -6.65
N TRP A 11 8.79 -0.47 -5.38
CA TRP A 11 7.74 -0.82 -4.42
C TRP A 11 6.77 0.33 -4.12
N ILE A 12 7.24 1.58 -4.08
CA ILE A 12 6.35 2.75 -3.95
C ILE A 12 5.35 2.79 -5.10
N LYS A 13 5.83 2.66 -6.34
CA LYS A 13 4.99 2.64 -7.55
C LYS A 13 4.06 1.43 -7.57
N GLU A 14 4.61 0.24 -7.28
CA GLU A 14 3.85 -1.00 -7.27
C GLU A 14 2.75 -0.97 -6.21
N LEU A 15 2.97 -0.39 -5.04
CA LEU A 15 1.96 -0.26 -3.98
C LEU A 15 1.04 0.96 -4.15
N ASN A 16 1.31 1.82 -5.14
CA ASN A 16 0.62 3.10 -5.35
C ASN A 16 0.61 3.98 -4.08
N LEU A 17 1.77 4.06 -3.42
CA LEU A 17 1.98 4.87 -2.23
C LEU A 17 2.59 6.23 -2.60
N PRO A 18 2.39 7.27 -1.79
CA PRO A 18 3.04 8.57 -2.00
C PRO A 18 4.55 8.49 -1.72
N ASP A 19 5.32 9.40 -2.34
CA ASP A 19 6.78 9.49 -2.14
C ASP A 19 7.18 9.76 -0.68
N SER A 20 6.28 10.33 0.12
CA SER A 20 6.48 10.55 1.57
C SER A 20 6.71 9.24 2.34
N CYS A 21 6.23 8.11 1.82
CA CYS A 21 6.42 6.78 2.39
C CYS A 21 7.84 6.25 2.20
N LEU A 22 8.63 6.80 1.28
CA LEU A 22 10.02 6.39 1.07
C LEU A 22 10.95 7.11 2.05
N LYS A 23 11.69 6.37 2.86
CA LYS A 23 12.66 6.92 3.82
C LYS A 23 14.04 6.28 3.65
N ALA A 24 15.07 7.10 3.73
CA ALA A 24 16.43 6.62 3.90
C ALA A 24 16.58 6.04 5.32
N SER A 25 17.25 4.90 5.44
CA SER A 25 17.53 4.24 6.72
C SER A 25 18.90 3.57 6.62
N GLY A 26 19.87 4.07 7.41
CA GLY A 26 21.26 3.62 7.33
C GLY A 26 21.84 3.81 5.92
N SER A 27 22.34 2.72 5.33
CA SER A 27 22.92 2.72 3.98
C SER A 27 21.91 2.46 2.85
N GLY A 28 20.61 2.36 3.15
CA GLY A 28 19.59 2.00 2.17
C GLY A 28 18.26 2.73 2.36
N TYR A 29 17.21 2.16 1.79
CA TYR A 29 15.86 2.74 1.77
C TYR A 29 14.82 1.74 2.27
N VAL A 30 13.75 2.29 2.86
CA VAL A 30 12.58 1.54 3.34
C VAL A 30 11.30 2.26 2.92
N VAL A 31 10.24 1.49 2.74
CA VAL A 31 8.88 2.00 2.50
C VAL A 31 8.09 1.86 3.81
N LEU A 32 7.55 2.98 4.29
CA LEU A 32 6.74 3.07 5.50
C LEU A 32 5.26 3.30 5.16
N VAL A 33 4.41 3.23 6.19
CA VAL A 33 2.99 3.58 6.07
C VAL A 33 2.80 5.06 5.79
N ASP A 34 1.75 5.40 5.04
CA ASP A 34 1.40 6.80 4.79
C ASP A 34 0.81 7.44 6.05
N THR A 35 1.58 8.32 6.68
CA THR A 35 1.16 9.13 7.82
C THR A 35 0.73 10.54 7.42
N GLY A 36 0.68 10.85 6.12
CA GLY A 36 0.23 12.13 5.58
C GLY A 36 -1.16 12.54 6.07
N PRO A 37 -2.19 11.67 6.00
CA PRO A 37 -3.53 12.00 6.49
C PRO A 37 -3.55 12.31 7.99
N LEU A 38 -2.78 11.55 8.81
CA LEU A 38 -2.68 11.81 10.25
C LEU A 38 -1.99 13.15 10.55
N SER A 39 -0.93 13.45 9.81
CA SER A 39 -0.23 14.74 9.92
C SER A 39 -1.15 15.90 9.55
N LYS A 40 -2.02 15.71 8.55
CA LYS A 40 -3.02 16.70 8.15
C LYS A 40 -4.12 16.86 9.21
N MET A 41 -4.62 15.76 9.78
CA MET A 41 -5.58 15.83 10.91
C MET A 41 -5.00 16.63 12.09
N VAL A 42 -3.74 16.40 12.46
CA VAL A 42 -3.07 17.16 13.53
C VAL A 42 -2.89 18.63 13.14
N SER A 43 -2.49 18.90 11.90
CA SER A 43 -2.35 20.27 11.39
C SER A 43 -3.69 21.02 11.40
N ASP A 44 -4.78 20.37 11.01
CA ASP A 44 -6.12 20.97 10.99
C ASP A 44 -6.62 21.22 12.42
N LEU A 45 -6.32 20.32 13.34
CA LEU A 45 -6.61 20.50 14.77
C LEU A 45 -5.83 21.68 15.37
N ASN A 46 -4.56 21.84 15.02
CA ASN A 46 -3.75 22.97 15.49
C ASN A 46 -4.18 24.30 14.82
N GLY A 47 -4.77 24.22 13.62
CA GLY A 47 -5.22 25.40 12.86
C GLY A 47 -6.53 26.00 13.38
N ILE A 48 -7.37 25.23 14.08
CA ILE A 48 -8.65 25.73 14.60
C ILE A 48 -8.50 26.51 15.91
N GLY A 49 -7.42 26.31 16.68
CA GLY A 49 -7.14 27.02 17.91
C GLY A 49 -6.15 26.29 18.83
N SER A 50 -5.91 26.85 20.02
CA SER A 50 -4.99 26.32 21.02
C SER A 50 -5.67 26.16 22.37
N GLY A 51 -5.39 25.05 23.07
CA GLY A 51 -5.93 24.77 24.40
C GLY A 51 -6.22 23.28 24.60
N SER A 52 -6.55 22.87 25.82
CA SER A 52 -6.97 21.49 26.12
C SER A 52 -8.43 21.21 25.74
N ALA A 53 -9.22 22.26 25.56
CA ALA A 53 -10.59 22.24 25.06
C ALA A 53 -10.84 23.54 24.30
N LEU A 54 -11.61 23.47 23.21
CA LEU A 54 -11.91 24.61 22.36
C LEU A 54 -13.42 24.67 22.12
N GLU A 55 -14.02 25.82 22.39
CA GLU A 55 -15.42 26.08 22.06
C GLU A 55 -15.49 26.59 20.62
N LEU A 56 -16.27 25.89 19.79
CA LEU A 56 -16.44 26.20 18.38
C LEU A 56 -17.91 26.51 18.11
N ASP A 57 -18.16 27.51 17.29
CA ASP A 57 -19.48 27.64 16.67
C ASP A 57 -19.76 26.44 15.75
N ASN A 58 -21.04 26.17 15.49
CA ASN A 58 -21.45 25.00 14.71
C ASN A 58 -20.85 25.00 13.29
N ALA A 59 -20.70 26.16 12.65
CA ALA A 59 -20.16 26.22 11.29
C ALA A 59 -18.68 25.80 11.25
N LYS A 60 -17.86 26.30 12.19
CA LYS A 60 -16.45 25.90 12.32
C LYS A 60 -16.31 24.42 12.67
N TYR A 61 -17.13 23.92 13.59
CA TYR A 61 -17.11 22.51 13.96
C TYR A 61 -17.44 21.60 12.76
N GLN A 62 -18.49 21.91 12.00
CA GLN A 62 -18.86 21.11 10.82
C GLN A 62 -17.77 21.14 9.75
N ALA A 63 -17.16 22.30 9.49
CA ALA A 63 -16.05 22.41 8.55
C ALA A 63 -14.85 21.54 8.95
N TRP A 64 -14.44 21.61 10.22
CA TRP A 64 -13.38 20.75 10.76
C TRP A 64 -13.75 19.27 10.69
N GLN A 65 -14.96 18.90 11.10
CA GLN A 65 -15.42 17.50 11.11
C GLN A 65 -15.43 16.90 9.70
N SER A 66 -15.89 17.65 8.69
CA SER A 66 -15.83 17.23 7.29
C SER A 66 -14.39 17.01 6.82
N GLY A 67 -13.48 17.93 7.16
CA GLY A 67 -12.04 17.78 6.85
C GLY A 67 -11.43 16.54 7.51
N PHE A 68 -11.75 16.29 8.78
CA PHE A 68 -11.27 15.11 9.51
C PHE A 68 -11.77 13.80 8.88
N LYS A 69 -13.07 13.72 8.55
CA LYS A 69 -13.65 12.54 7.86
C LYS A 69 -13.04 12.31 6.48
N ALA A 70 -12.68 13.37 5.76
CA ALA A 70 -12.00 13.21 4.47
C ALA A 70 -10.62 12.53 4.64
N GLN A 71 -9.87 12.87 5.69
CA GLN A 71 -8.60 12.19 5.98
C GLN A 71 -8.79 10.73 6.44
N GLU A 72 -9.88 10.42 7.16
CA GLU A 72 -10.25 9.05 7.51
C GLU A 72 -10.51 8.20 6.24
N GLU A 73 -11.30 8.71 5.29
CA GLU A 73 -11.58 8.01 4.03
C GLU A 73 -10.32 7.86 3.16
N ASN A 74 -9.38 8.80 3.21
CA ASN A 74 -8.08 8.66 2.53
C ASN A 74 -7.27 7.47 3.08
N LEU A 75 -7.20 7.31 4.40
CA LEU A 75 -6.53 6.17 5.04
C LEU A 75 -7.19 4.84 4.66
N LYS A 76 -8.52 4.80 4.72
CA LYS A 76 -9.31 3.62 4.36
C LYS A 76 -9.14 3.24 2.90
N THR A 77 -9.16 4.21 1.99
CA THR A 77 -8.92 4.01 0.55
C THR A 77 -7.54 3.45 0.28
N THR A 78 -6.52 3.95 0.99
CA THR A 78 -5.14 3.43 0.90
C THR A 78 -5.08 1.96 1.33
N LEU A 79 -5.70 1.61 2.47
CA LEU A 79 -5.76 0.22 2.94
C LEU A 79 -6.49 -0.71 1.98
N GLN A 80 -7.61 -0.26 1.40
CA GLN A 80 -8.35 -1.01 0.38
C GLN A 80 -7.48 -1.28 -0.85
N THR A 81 -6.74 -0.26 -1.32
CA THR A 81 -5.82 -0.39 -2.46
C THR A 81 -4.73 -1.42 -2.17
N LEU A 82 -4.10 -1.37 -1.00
CA LEU A 82 -3.08 -2.33 -0.58
C LEU A 82 -3.62 -3.76 -0.49
N THR A 83 -4.84 -3.91 0.04
CA THR A 83 -5.52 -5.21 0.13
C THR A 83 -5.79 -5.79 -1.26
N GLN A 84 -6.25 -4.96 -2.19
CA GLN A 84 -6.49 -5.39 -3.58
C GLN A 84 -5.18 -5.79 -4.27
N LYS A 85 -4.12 -5.02 -4.11
CA LYS A 85 -2.79 -5.35 -4.67
C LYS A 85 -2.26 -6.67 -4.10
N TYR A 86 -2.43 -6.91 -2.81
CA TYR A 86 -2.09 -8.20 -2.19
C TYR A 86 -2.88 -9.36 -2.80
N SER A 87 -4.20 -9.21 -2.96
CA SER A 87 -5.04 -10.24 -3.61
C SER A 87 -4.60 -10.52 -5.05
N ASN A 88 -4.24 -9.47 -5.80
CA ASN A 88 -3.75 -9.59 -7.17
C ASN A 88 -2.39 -10.31 -7.22
N ALA A 89 -1.48 -10.00 -6.29
CA ALA A 89 -0.18 -10.66 -6.20
C ALA A 89 -0.33 -12.16 -5.90
N ASN A 90 -1.22 -12.54 -4.99
CA ASN A 90 -1.54 -13.94 -4.72
C ASN A 90 -2.11 -14.64 -5.97
N SER A 91 -3.05 -13.99 -6.67
CA SER A 91 -3.62 -14.54 -7.89
C SER A 91 -2.58 -14.72 -9.00
N LEU A 92 -1.63 -13.78 -9.14
CA LEU A 92 -0.53 -13.88 -10.09
C LEU A 92 0.39 -15.06 -9.74
N TYR A 93 0.73 -15.20 -8.46
CA TYR A 93 1.55 -16.31 -7.96
C TYR A 93 0.90 -17.67 -8.21
N ASP A 94 -0.38 -17.82 -7.86
CA ASP A 94 -1.11 -19.07 -8.06
C ASP A 94 -1.19 -19.45 -9.55
N ASN A 95 -1.41 -18.47 -10.42
CA ASN A 95 -1.39 -18.67 -11.87
C ASN A 95 -0.02 -19.12 -12.38
N LEU A 96 1.06 -18.53 -11.87
CA LEU A 96 2.42 -18.94 -12.22
C LEU A 96 2.67 -20.40 -11.83
N VAL A 97 2.33 -20.79 -10.59
CA VAL A 97 2.48 -22.17 -10.11
C VAL A 97 1.68 -23.14 -10.97
N LYS A 98 0.44 -22.78 -11.33
CA LYS A 98 -0.40 -23.60 -12.20
C LYS A 98 0.22 -23.83 -13.56
N VAL A 99 0.69 -22.78 -14.24
CA VAL A 99 1.32 -22.88 -15.56
C VAL A 99 2.56 -23.76 -15.50
N LEU A 100 3.46 -23.51 -14.53
CA LEU A 100 4.67 -24.31 -14.36
C LEU A 100 4.35 -25.79 -14.12
N SER A 101 3.35 -26.07 -13.30
CA SER A 101 2.89 -27.45 -13.02
C SER A 101 2.36 -28.13 -14.29
N SER A 102 1.54 -27.43 -15.08
CA SER A 102 1.05 -27.95 -16.36
C SER A 102 2.18 -28.19 -17.37
N THR A 103 3.18 -27.31 -17.42
CA THR A 103 4.35 -27.48 -18.29
C THR A 103 5.18 -28.71 -17.90
N ILE A 104 5.39 -28.93 -16.59
CA ILE A 104 6.11 -30.11 -16.09
C ILE A 104 5.35 -31.39 -16.46
N SER A 105 4.05 -31.44 -16.18
CA SER A 105 3.22 -32.62 -16.52
C SER A 105 3.24 -32.92 -18.01
N SER A 106 3.06 -31.89 -18.86
CA SER A 106 3.09 -32.04 -20.31
C SER A 106 4.46 -32.51 -20.83
N SER A 107 5.54 -31.99 -20.26
CA SER A 107 6.91 -32.42 -20.61
C SER A 107 7.16 -33.88 -20.23
N LEU A 108 6.68 -34.30 -19.06
CA LEU A 108 6.81 -35.67 -18.58
C LEU A 108 5.98 -36.66 -19.41
N GLU A 109 4.75 -36.29 -19.75
CA GLU A 109 3.88 -37.09 -20.63
C GLU A 109 4.52 -37.26 -22.02
N THR A 110 5.08 -36.17 -22.56
CA THR A 110 5.80 -36.19 -23.84
C THR A 110 7.00 -37.13 -23.77
N ALA A 111 7.84 -37.01 -22.74
CA ALA A 111 8.99 -37.89 -22.55
C ALA A 111 8.57 -39.36 -22.41
N LYS A 112 7.50 -39.64 -21.66
CA LYS A 112 6.94 -40.99 -21.52
C LYS A 112 6.45 -41.54 -22.86
N SER A 113 5.77 -40.73 -23.67
CA SER A 113 5.33 -41.13 -25.01
C SER A 113 6.49 -41.48 -25.93
N PHE A 114 7.60 -40.74 -25.86
CA PHE A 114 8.81 -41.06 -26.64
C PHE A 114 9.51 -42.33 -26.18
N LEU A 115 9.48 -42.64 -24.87
CA LEU A 115 10.11 -43.84 -24.31
C LEU A 115 9.26 -45.10 -24.46
N GLN A 116 7.95 -44.95 -24.67
CA GLN A 116 6.99 -46.05 -24.86
C GLN A 116 6.68 -46.31 -26.34
N GLY A 117 7.11 -45.42 -27.25
CA GLY A 117 7.01 -45.55 -28.70
C GLY A 117 8.15 -46.35 -29.32
#